data_AF-A0A8S3U327-F1
#
_entry.id   AF-A0A8S3U327-F1
#
_cell.length_a   1.000
_cell.length_b   1.000
_cell.length_c   1.000
_cell.angle_alpha   90.00
_cell.angle_beta   90.00
_cell.angle_gamma   90.00
#
_symmetry.space_group_name_H-M   'P 1'
#
loop_
_entity.id
_entity.type
_entity.pdbx_description
1 polymer ?
#
loop_
_entity_poly.entity_id
_entity_poly.type
_entity_poly.pdbx_seq_one_letter_code
_entity_poly.pdbx_strand_id
1 'polypeptide(L)'
;MLQNCRLLTLESLFALMSNTKIVKEAMAKGAVIYLLDLFCNSTNPNVREKTAELLSKMLSDKLVGPKVRIVLSKFLPPIFMDAMRDSPEASVHMYEGTHENPELIWNEESRDKVSDVVKKLKNNHFKAQRENPDSRWSLREDFAVVYTDVAGELTIGGVFLRLFIANPGWVFRKPKEFLTELMEKWAELTKMQMQMRNLKTVTTAIVYLFTSQPVMLDQLPQLGYIPKVFTAMSHRNNAVPRSAIQVAHQLAHNEVRPTMRLHSKSVHAHVLSNNAVPGSAIQVAHQLAHNENNAVPRSAIQVAHQLAHNEVRPTIRLHFKSVHGHVSSEQCRFPRSAIQVAHQLAHNEICIRSMAQIECIGALKVGMKARRDSIALAAEALGKMFDKGEEELVSQALKTDLVPFLLKLLEAGLEAIDNPWQQKLRLSRL
;
A
#
# COMPACT_ATOMS: atom_id res chain seq x y z
N MET A 1 -26.94 40.34 25.40
CA MET A 1 -27.83 39.24 25.83
C MET A 1 -27.15 38.53 26.98
N LEU A 2 -27.77 38.49 28.16
CA LEU A 2 -27.23 37.81 29.34
C LEU A 2 -26.96 36.34 28.99
N GLN A 3 -25.79 35.84 29.40
CA GLN A 3 -25.32 34.49 29.10
C GLN A 3 -26.35 33.42 29.48
N ASN A 4 -27.07 33.64 30.59
CA ASN A 4 -28.14 32.76 31.07
C ASN A 4 -29.31 32.66 30.08
N CYS A 5 -29.67 33.73 29.39
CA CYS A 5 -30.74 33.69 28.39
C CYS A 5 -30.38 32.82 27.19
N ARG A 6 -29.09 32.77 26.80
CA ARG A 6 -28.63 31.91 25.70
C ARG A 6 -28.77 30.43 26.06
N LEU A 7 -28.37 30.05 27.27
CA LEU A 7 -28.51 28.67 27.76
C LEU A 7 -29.98 28.23 27.83
N LEU A 8 -30.84 29.05 28.44
CA LEU A 8 -32.28 28.78 28.50
C LEU A 8 -32.93 28.66 27.11
N THR A 9 -32.46 29.48 26.14
CA THR A 9 -32.93 29.39 24.75
C THR A 9 -32.50 28.08 24.11
N LEU A 10 -31.25 27.63 24.32
CA LEU A 10 -30.76 26.35 23.82
C LEU A 10 -31.53 25.17 24.44
N GLU A 11 -31.83 25.21 25.73
CA GLU A 11 -32.63 24.18 26.42
C GLU A 11 -34.06 24.12 25.87
N SER A 12 -34.67 25.28 25.64
CA SER A 12 -36.01 25.38 25.03
C SER A 12 -35.99 24.81 23.61
N LEU A 13 -34.98 25.15 22.80
CA LEU A 13 -34.81 24.60 21.46
C LEU A 13 -34.58 23.09 21.51
N PHE A 14 -33.80 22.58 22.46
CA PHE A 14 -33.56 21.14 22.62
C PHE A 14 -34.84 20.36 22.82
N ALA A 15 -35.74 20.83 23.68
CA ALA A 15 -37.05 20.24 23.86
C ALA A 15 -37.86 20.24 22.54
N LEU A 16 -37.88 21.37 21.83
CA LEU A 16 -38.63 21.56 20.58
C LEU A 16 -38.09 20.70 19.41
N MET A 17 -36.77 20.50 19.30
CA MET A 17 -36.15 19.69 18.25
C MET A 17 -36.46 18.18 18.36
N SER A 18 -37.25 17.76 19.36
CA SER A 18 -37.82 16.40 19.39
C SER A 18 -38.91 16.18 18.33
N ASN A 19 -39.40 17.24 17.69
CA ASN A 19 -40.40 17.15 16.62
C ASN A 19 -39.78 17.41 15.24
N THR A 20 -39.86 16.43 14.34
CA THR A 20 -39.28 16.50 12.99
C THR A 20 -39.78 17.69 12.15
N LYS A 21 -41.03 18.14 12.33
CA LYS A 21 -41.54 19.33 11.64
C LYS A 21 -40.79 20.58 12.08
N ILE A 22 -40.51 20.70 13.37
CA ILE A 22 -39.74 21.80 13.94
C ILE A 22 -38.30 21.74 13.46
N VAL A 23 -37.67 20.55 13.44
CA VAL A 23 -36.31 20.38 12.90
C VAL A 23 -36.25 20.83 11.43
N LYS A 24 -37.25 20.46 10.61
CA LYS A 24 -37.34 20.87 9.21
C LYS A 24 -37.49 22.38 9.04
N GLU A 25 -38.33 23.01 9.87
CA GLU A 25 -38.52 24.47 9.86
C GLU A 25 -37.25 25.20 10.33
N ALA A 26 -36.64 24.74 11.42
CA ALA A 26 -35.39 25.27 11.95
C ALA A 26 -34.27 25.21 10.90
N MET A 27 -34.15 24.09 10.17
CA MET A 27 -33.24 23.96 9.04
C MET A 27 -33.52 25.01 7.95
N ALA A 28 -34.79 25.19 7.59
CA ALA A 28 -35.18 26.15 6.56
C ALA A 28 -34.93 27.62 6.98
N LYS A 29 -35.06 27.93 8.27
CA LYS A 29 -34.80 29.27 8.84
C LYS A 29 -33.32 29.51 9.17
N GLY A 30 -32.44 28.53 8.97
CA GLY A 30 -30.99 28.68 9.18
C GLY A 30 -30.52 28.44 10.61
N ALA A 31 -31.26 27.70 11.44
CA ALA A 31 -30.84 27.38 12.80
C ALA A 31 -29.41 26.80 12.85
N VAL A 32 -29.05 25.95 11.89
CA VAL A 32 -27.71 25.34 11.82
C VAL A 32 -26.58 26.36 11.75
N ILE A 33 -26.73 27.49 11.04
CA ILE A 33 -25.64 28.48 10.97
C ILE A 33 -25.48 29.26 12.28
N TYR A 34 -26.58 29.48 13.01
CA TYR A 34 -26.54 30.07 14.34
C TYR A 34 -25.92 29.12 15.38
N LEU A 35 -26.30 27.84 15.34
CA LEU A 35 -25.72 26.83 16.21
C LEU A 35 -24.24 26.61 15.90
N LEU A 36 -23.84 26.56 14.62
CA LEU A 36 -22.42 26.52 14.25
C LEU A 36 -21.66 27.74 14.78
N ASP A 37 -22.21 28.95 14.71
CA ASP A 37 -21.56 30.14 15.28
C ASP A 37 -21.39 30.04 16.79
N LEU A 38 -22.39 29.54 17.51
CA LEU A 38 -22.28 29.30 18.95
C LEU A 38 -21.24 28.23 19.28
N PHE A 39 -21.18 27.15 18.51
CA PHE A 39 -20.19 26.09 18.70
C PHE A 39 -18.77 26.57 18.42
N CYS A 40 -18.55 27.31 17.32
CA CYS A 40 -17.24 27.75 16.88
C CYS A 40 -16.72 29.01 17.61
N ASN A 41 -17.60 29.99 17.87
CA ASN A 41 -17.22 31.35 18.30
C ASN A 41 -17.63 31.69 19.75
N SER A 42 -18.35 30.84 20.47
CA SER A 42 -18.67 31.12 21.89
C SER A 42 -17.41 31.10 22.75
N THR A 43 -17.27 32.06 23.67
CA THR A 43 -16.19 32.07 24.67
C THR A 43 -16.54 31.22 25.91
N ASN A 44 -17.77 30.73 26.01
CA ASN A 44 -18.23 29.95 27.15
C ASN A 44 -18.34 28.47 26.79
N PRO A 45 -17.62 27.58 27.49
CA PRO A 45 -17.63 26.14 27.24
C PRO A 45 -19.02 25.52 27.36
N ASN A 46 -19.81 25.86 28.38
CA ASN A 46 -21.16 25.31 28.58
C ASN A 46 -22.09 25.64 27.41
N VAL A 47 -21.95 26.82 26.80
CA VAL A 47 -22.73 27.18 25.60
C VAL A 47 -22.31 26.32 24.41
N ARG A 48 -21.01 26.05 24.23
CA ARG A 48 -20.53 25.16 23.16
C ARG A 48 -21.05 23.74 23.35
N GLU A 49 -20.96 23.23 24.57
CA GLU A 49 -21.42 21.88 24.94
C GLU A 49 -22.92 21.72 24.72
N LYS A 50 -23.76 22.65 25.23
CA LYS A 50 -25.21 22.63 25.00
C LYS A 50 -25.58 22.79 23.53
N THR A 51 -24.77 23.54 22.77
CA THR A 51 -24.96 23.66 21.32
C THR A 51 -24.62 22.35 20.61
N ALA A 52 -23.55 21.67 20.99
CA ALA A 52 -23.19 20.35 20.48
C ALA A 52 -24.27 19.31 20.82
N GLU A 53 -24.83 19.34 22.02
CA GLU A 53 -25.95 18.51 22.45
C GLU A 53 -27.19 18.73 21.57
N LEU A 54 -27.52 19.99 21.27
CA LEU A 54 -28.61 20.35 20.36
C LEU A 54 -28.36 19.90 18.91
N LEU A 55 -27.14 20.07 18.41
CA LEU A 55 -26.76 19.58 17.07
C LEU A 55 -26.84 18.05 16.99
N SER A 56 -26.42 17.34 18.04
CA SER A 56 -26.55 15.89 18.18
C SER A 56 -28.01 15.43 18.14
N LYS A 57 -28.90 16.15 18.82
CA LYS A 57 -30.35 15.91 18.77
C LYS A 57 -30.90 16.07 17.36
N MET A 58 -30.52 17.13 16.64
CA MET A 58 -30.92 17.35 15.24
C MET A 58 -30.35 16.29 14.29
N LEU A 59 -29.10 15.85 14.51
CA LEU A 59 -28.45 14.77 13.75
C LEU A 59 -29.15 13.42 13.93
N SER A 60 -29.77 13.20 15.09
CA SER A 60 -30.50 11.98 15.43
C SER A 60 -31.91 11.91 14.83
N ASP A 61 -32.40 12.99 14.20
CA ASP A 61 -33.70 12.98 13.52
C ASP A 61 -33.67 12.08 12.27
N LYS A 62 -34.65 11.17 12.16
CA LYS A 62 -34.67 10.14 11.10
C LYS A 62 -34.82 10.71 9.68
N LEU A 63 -35.52 11.83 9.50
CA LEU A 63 -35.83 12.38 8.18
C LEU A 63 -34.90 13.54 7.80
N VAL A 64 -34.60 14.40 8.76
CA VAL A 64 -33.83 15.63 8.54
C VAL A 64 -32.37 15.48 8.95
N GLY A 65 -32.05 14.54 9.85
CA GLY A 65 -30.69 14.28 10.34
C GLY A 65 -29.65 14.05 9.23
N PRO A 66 -29.92 13.25 8.18
CA PRO A 66 -28.99 13.11 7.05
C PRO A 66 -28.67 14.44 6.37
N LYS A 67 -29.68 15.32 6.23
CA LYS A 67 -29.50 16.66 5.66
C LYS A 67 -28.72 17.58 6.59
N VAL A 68 -28.95 17.50 7.91
CA VAL A 68 -28.15 18.21 8.93
C VAL A 68 -26.69 17.83 8.81
N ARG A 69 -26.40 16.52 8.73
CA ARG A 69 -25.04 16.00 8.59
C ARG A 69 -24.34 16.52 7.34
N ILE A 70 -25.01 16.47 6.18
CA ILE A 70 -24.46 17.00 4.92
C ILE A 70 -24.11 18.49 5.04
N VAL A 71 -24.99 19.29 5.66
CA VAL A 71 -24.75 20.72 5.86
C VAL A 71 -23.58 20.96 6.80
N LEU A 72 -23.51 20.26 7.95
CA LEU A 72 -22.40 20.40 8.90
C LEU A 72 -21.06 19.96 8.29
N SER A 73 -21.07 18.90 7.46
CA SER A 73 -19.88 18.42 6.74
C SER A 73 -19.29 19.41 5.74
N LYS A 74 -20.04 20.47 5.38
CA LYS A 74 -19.50 21.59 4.58
C LYS A 74 -18.61 22.53 5.39
N PHE A 75 -18.66 22.47 6.73
CA PHE A 75 -17.90 23.35 7.62
C PHE A 75 -16.87 22.59 8.46
N LEU A 76 -17.25 21.40 8.95
CA LEU A 76 -16.47 20.62 9.88
C LEU A 76 -16.19 19.22 9.32
N PRO A 77 -14.99 18.65 9.56
CA PRO A 77 -14.72 17.24 9.33
C PRO A 77 -15.80 16.31 9.93
N PRO A 78 -16.22 15.23 9.23
CA PRO A 78 -17.29 14.34 9.69
C PRO A 78 -17.15 13.77 11.11
N ILE A 79 -15.91 13.58 11.56
CA ILE A 79 -15.55 13.16 12.92
C ILE A 79 -16.17 14.04 14.00
N PHE A 80 -16.34 15.35 13.77
CA PHE A 80 -16.95 16.25 14.76
C PHE A 80 -18.42 15.92 14.99
N MET A 81 -19.17 15.57 13.96
CA MET A 81 -20.58 15.18 14.10
C MET A 81 -20.71 13.81 14.77
N ASP A 82 -19.74 12.92 14.58
CA ASP A 82 -19.71 11.64 15.28
C ASP A 82 -19.39 11.88 16.78
N ALA A 83 -18.39 12.71 17.08
CA ALA A 83 -18.07 13.11 18.45
C ALA A 83 -19.25 13.82 19.15
N MET A 84 -19.95 14.75 18.48
CA MET A 84 -21.15 15.42 19.03
C MET A 84 -22.23 14.40 19.43
N ARG A 85 -22.36 13.32 18.65
CA ARG A 85 -23.35 12.27 18.88
C ARG A 85 -22.99 11.40 20.09
N ASP A 86 -21.71 11.07 20.21
CA ASP A 86 -21.20 10.18 21.25
C ASP A 86 -21.05 10.92 22.59
N SER A 87 -20.43 12.10 22.59
CA SER A 87 -20.30 13.00 23.74
C SER A 87 -20.13 14.46 23.28
N PRO A 88 -21.11 15.34 23.58
CA PRO A 88 -21.00 16.77 23.32
C PRO A 88 -19.73 17.39 23.92
N GLU A 89 -19.35 16.97 25.13
CA GLU A 89 -18.17 17.44 25.85
C GLU A 89 -16.88 17.07 25.10
N ALA A 90 -16.76 15.80 24.69
CA ALA A 90 -15.62 15.32 23.90
C ALA A 90 -15.52 16.06 22.55
N SER A 91 -16.66 16.41 21.94
CA SER A 91 -16.68 17.17 20.68
C SER A 91 -16.13 18.58 20.82
N VAL A 92 -16.41 19.26 21.95
CA VAL A 92 -15.88 20.59 22.26
C VAL A 92 -14.38 20.50 22.51
N HIS A 93 -13.94 19.54 23.33
CA HIS A 93 -12.51 19.32 23.58
C HIS A 93 -11.74 18.99 22.28
N MET A 94 -12.32 18.16 21.42
CA MET A 94 -11.73 17.83 20.12
C MET A 94 -11.68 19.05 19.19
N TYR A 95 -12.67 19.95 19.25
CA TYR A 95 -12.68 21.17 18.46
C TYR A 95 -11.58 22.12 18.91
N GLU A 96 -11.42 22.33 20.21
CA GLU A 96 -10.45 23.25 20.80
C GLU A 96 -9.01 22.73 20.69
N GLY A 97 -8.82 21.41 20.73
CA GLY A 97 -7.50 20.78 20.63
C GLY A 97 -6.89 20.81 19.23
N THR A 98 -5.57 20.71 19.15
CA THR A 98 -4.84 20.57 17.88
C THR A 98 -4.60 19.09 17.58
N HIS A 99 -4.98 18.66 16.38
CA HIS A 99 -4.92 17.27 15.95
C HIS A 99 -4.29 17.20 14.57
N GLU A 100 -3.14 16.54 14.48
CA GLU A 100 -2.52 16.18 13.20
C GLU A 100 -2.28 14.68 13.18
N ASN A 101 -3.12 13.98 12.44
CA ASN A 101 -3.04 12.55 12.26
C ASN A 101 -3.48 12.17 10.84
N PRO A 102 -3.30 10.90 10.43
CA PRO A 102 -3.63 10.46 9.08
C PRO A 102 -5.06 10.76 8.61
N GLU A 103 -6.04 10.84 9.50
CA GLU A 103 -7.47 11.06 9.16
C GLU A 103 -7.96 12.49 9.46
N LEU A 104 -7.13 13.34 10.10
CA LEU A 104 -7.53 14.67 10.52
C LEU A 104 -6.32 15.61 10.63
N ILE A 105 -6.40 16.73 9.91
CA ILE A 105 -5.59 17.92 10.16
C ILE A 105 -6.55 18.98 10.68
N TRP A 106 -6.39 19.32 11.96
CA TRP A 106 -7.22 20.30 12.65
C TRP A 106 -6.34 21.10 13.61
N ASN A 107 -6.01 22.32 13.23
CA ASN A 107 -5.15 23.21 13.99
C ASN A 107 -5.83 24.57 14.20
N GLU A 108 -5.10 25.50 14.82
CA GLU A 108 -5.60 26.86 15.09
C GLU A 108 -6.01 27.58 13.81
N GLU A 109 -5.21 27.49 12.75
CA GLU A 109 -5.54 28.09 11.46
C GLU A 109 -6.83 27.51 10.85
N SER A 110 -7.01 26.19 10.93
CA SER A 110 -8.23 25.52 10.46
C SER A 110 -9.46 25.99 11.24
N ARG A 111 -9.33 26.10 12.56
CA ARG A 111 -10.39 26.63 13.44
C ARG A 111 -10.75 28.06 13.10
N ASP A 112 -9.76 28.91 12.88
CA ASP A 112 -9.95 30.33 12.61
C ASP A 112 -10.66 30.53 11.27
N LYS A 113 -10.21 29.82 10.21
CA LYS A 113 -10.86 29.81 8.90
C LYS A 113 -12.34 29.42 9.00
N VAL A 114 -12.66 28.34 9.71
CA VAL A 114 -14.05 27.90 9.90
C VAL A 114 -14.85 28.93 10.70
N SER A 115 -14.32 29.40 11.83
CA SER A 115 -14.97 30.34 12.74
C SER A 115 -15.33 31.65 12.03
N ASP A 116 -14.43 32.17 11.20
CA ASP A 116 -14.63 33.38 10.41
C ASP A 116 -15.70 33.21 9.33
N VAL A 117 -15.66 32.11 8.59
CA VAL A 117 -16.65 31.83 7.53
C VAL A 117 -18.04 31.67 8.13
N VAL A 118 -18.16 30.91 9.22
CA VAL A 118 -19.42 30.71 9.93
C VAL A 118 -19.97 32.03 10.46
N LYS A 119 -19.13 32.85 11.09
CA LYS A 119 -19.52 34.17 11.62
C LYS A 119 -20.01 35.11 10.50
N LYS A 120 -19.33 35.13 9.36
CA LYS A 120 -19.73 35.92 8.18
C LYS A 120 -21.09 35.47 7.65
N LEU A 121 -21.28 34.16 7.44
CA LEU A 121 -22.54 33.62 6.93
C LEU A 121 -23.71 33.85 7.90
N LYS A 122 -23.49 33.65 9.21
CA LYS A 122 -24.49 33.96 10.23
C LYS A 122 -24.88 35.43 10.20
N ASN A 123 -23.90 36.33 10.14
CA ASN A 123 -24.16 37.77 10.14
C ASN A 123 -24.93 38.21 8.88
N ASN A 124 -24.61 37.64 7.72
CA ASN A 124 -25.32 37.90 6.47
C ASN A 124 -26.77 37.41 6.54
N HIS A 125 -26.98 36.18 7.05
CA HIS A 125 -28.32 35.64 7.22
C HIS A 125 -29.15 36.42 8.25
N PHE A 126 -28.53 36.82 9.36
CA PHE A 126 -29.17 37.65 10.38
C PHE A 126 -29.64 39.00 9.82
N LYS A 127 -28.84 39.66 8.97
CA LYS A 127 -29.25 40.88 8.27
C LYS A 127 -30.47 40.63 7.38
N ALA A 128 -30.44 39.57 6.57
CA ALA A 128 -31.56 39.20 5.71
C ALA A 128 -32.84 38.89 6.51
N GLN A 129 -32.71 38.27 7.69
CA GLN A 129 -33.85 37.99 8.57
C GLN A 129 -34.41 39.23 9.26
N ARG A 130 -33.58 40.24 9.55
CA ARG A 130 -34.05 41.52 10.06
C ARG A 130 -34.88 42.30 9.04
N GLU A 131 -34.56 42.14 7.75
CA GLU A 131 -35.33 42.73 6.66
C GLU A 131 -36.57 41.90 6.33
N ASN A 132 -36.46 40.57 6.38
CA ASN A 132 -37.56 39.65 6.14
C ASN A 132 -37.51 38.44 7.12
N PRO A 133 -38.41 38.38 8.12
CA PRO A 133 -38.49 37.24 9.05
C PRO A 133 -38.74 35.88 8.39
N ASP A 134 -39.26 35.88 7.16
CA ASP A 134 -39.49 34.68 6.35
C ASP A 134 -38.34 34.25 5.45
N SER A 135 -37.21 34.94 5.54
CA SER A 135 -35.98 34.58 4.84
C SER A 135 -35.56 33.14 5.15
N ARG A 136 -35.41 32.36 4.08
CA ARG A 136 -34.94 30.96 4.14
C ARG A 136 -33.44 30.91 3.96
N TRP A 137 -32.78 30.10 4.76
CA TRP A 137 -31.35 29.86 4.64
C TRP A 137 -31.08 28.67 3.73
N SER A 138 -30.12 28.84 2.83
CA SER A 138 -29.58 27.76 2.01
C SER A 138 -28.13 28.06 1.65
N LEU A 139 -27.38 26.99 1.40
CA LEU A 139 -26.04 27.06 0.85
C LEU A 139 -26.07 26.60 -0.60
N ARG A 140 -25.13 27.11 -1.39
CA ARG A 140 -24.88 26.54 -2.71
C ARG A 140 -24.44 25.08 -2.58
N GLU A 141 -24.73 24.27 -3.59
CA GLU A 141 -24.43 22.85 -3.57
C GLU A 141 -22.91 22.59 -3.55
N ASP A 142 -22.15 23.41 -4.25
CA ASP A 142 -20.69 23.41 -4.35
C ASP A 142 -19.97 24.03 -3.12
N PHE A 143 -20.71 24.66 -2.21
CA PHE A 143 -20.10 25.28 -1.03
C PHE A 143 -19.49 24.23 -0.11
N ALA A 144 -18.21 24.40 0.21
CA ALA A 144 -17.48 23.74 1.28
C ALA A 144 -16.37 24.68 1.79
N VAL A 145 -16.14 24.70 3.10
CA VAL A 145 -15.03 25.47 3.69
C VAL A 145 -13.73 24.71 3.44
N VAL A 146 -12.78 25.39 2.81
CA VAL A 146 -11.41 24.90 2.67
C VAL A 146 -10.64 25.37 3.92
N TYR A 147 -10.58 24.52 4.93
CA TYR A 147 -9.88 24.81 6.20
C TYR A 147 -8.46 24.24 6.24
N THR A 148 -8.13 23.26 5.39
CA THR A 148 -6.77 22.78 5.18
C THR A 148 -6.22 23.29 3.85
N ASP A 149 -5.00 23.83 3.85
CA ASP A 149 -4.28 24.13 2.62
C ASP A 149 -3.74 22.82 2.05
N VAL A 150 -4.62 22.08 1.35
CA VAL A 150 -4.32 20.80 0.69
C VAL A 150 -3.38 20.94 -0.50
N ALA A 151 -2.87 22.14 -0.78
CA ALA A 151 -2.00 22.45 -1.91
C ALA A 151 -0.67 21.69 -1.79
N GLY A 152 -0.62 20.50 -2.39
CA GLY A 152 0.54 19.60 -2.41
C GLY A 152 0.44 18.38 -1.51
N GLU A 153 -0.64 18.21 -0.74
CA GLU A 153 -0.87 16.99 0.04
C GLU A 153 -1.62 15.94 -0.78
N LEU A 154 -1.07 14.72 -0.82
CA LEU A 154 -1.72 13.58 -1.47
C LEU A 154 -2.69 12.93 -0.49
N THR A 155 -3.98 13.16 -0.72
CA THR A 155 -5.09 12.58 0.06
C THR A 155 -5.80 11.47 -0.71
N ILE A 156 -6.12 10.37 -0.02
CA ILE A 156 -6.86 9.22 -0.57
C ILE A 156 -7.85 8.75 0.49
N GLY A 157 -9.15 8.66 0.19
CA GLY A 157 -10.16 8.26 1.17
C GLY A 157 -10.25 9.14 2.40
N GLY A 158 -9.93 10.43 2.25
CA GLY A 158 -9.83 11.35 3.38
C GLY A 158 -8.59 11.15 4.25
N VAL A 159 -7.64 10.30 3.83
CA VAL A 159 -6.39 10.05 4.56
C VAL A 159 -5.24 10.83 3.96
N PHE A 160 -4.51 11.57 4.79
CA PHE A 160 -3.29 12.30 4.44
C PHE A 160 -2.10 11.34 4.40
N LEU A 161 -1.67 10.92 3.21
CA LEU A 161 -0.64 9.88 3.08
C LEU A 161 0.70 10.25 3.73
N ARG A 162 1.05 11.54 3.76
CA ARG A 162 2.27 12.02 4.42
C ARG A 162 2.25 11.68 5.91
N LEU A 163 1.15 11.97 6.58
CA LEU A 163 0.96 11.69 8.01
C LEU A 163 0.85 10.20 8.27
N PHE A 164 0.19 9.44 7.39
CA PHE A 164 0.15 7.98 7.50
C PHE A 164 1.52 7.34 7.37
N ILE A 165 2.33 7.76 6.40
CA ILE A 165 3.68 7.23 6.19
C ILE A 165 4.58 7.54 7.40
N ALA A 166 4.39 8.69 8.04
CA ALA A 166 5.08 9.03 9.28
C ALA A 166 4.58 8.23 10.49
N ASN A 167 3.32 7.78 10.49
CA ASN A 167 2.70 6.99 11.55
C ASN A 167 1.99 5.73 10.99
N PRO A 168 2.75 4.70 10.58
CA PRO A 168 2.18 3.54 9.90
C PRO A 168 1.33 2.65 10.82
N GLY A 169 1.51 2.74 12.14
CA GLY A 169 0.72 2.02 13.14
C GLY A 169 -0.68 2.59 13.39
N TRP A 170 -1.10 3.63 12.66
CA TRP A 170 -2.40 4.26 12.85
C TRP A 170 -3.56 3.28 12.65
N VAL A 171 -4.50 3.26 13.59
CA VAL A 171 -5.70 2.43 13.53
C VAL A 171 -6.83 3.25 12.90
N PHE A 172 -7.06 3.00 11.61
CA PHE A 172 -8.13 3.66 10.86
C PHE A 172 -9.51 3.26 11.36
N ARG A 173 -10.47 4.19 11.31
CA ARG A 173 -11.89 3.89 11.61
C ARG A 173 -12.49 2.97 10.55
N LYS A 174 -12.10 3.20 9.30
CA LYS A 174 -12.63 2.49 8.13
C LYS A 174 -11.50 1.91 7.28
N PRO A 175 -10.74 0.92 7.81
CA PRO A 175 -9.54 0.41 7.14
C PRO A 175 -9.85 -0.23 5.78
N LYS A 176 -11.06 -0.77 5.58
CA LYS A 176 -11.50 -1.36 4.31
C LYS A 176 -11.74 -0.32 3.22
N GLU A 177 -12.40 0.80 3.57
CA GLU A 177 -12.65 1.90 2.64
C GLU A 177 -11.31 2.49 2.20
N PHE A 178 -10.41 2.77 3.16
CA PHE A 178 -9.06 3.25 2.86
C PHE A 178 -8.26 2.27 1.97
N LEU A 179 -8.26 0.96 2.27
CA LEU A 179 -7.60 -0.05 1.43
C LEU A 179 -8.11 -0.01 -0.02
N THR A 180 -9.43 0.05 -0.19
CA THR A 180 -10.09 0.02 -1.50
C THR A 180 -9.67 1.25 -2.31
N GLU A 181 -9.80 2.45 -1.75
CA GLU A 181 -9.42 3.70 -2.41
C GLU A 181 -7.91 3.78 -2.68
N LEU A 182 -7.07 3.29 -1.77
CA LEU A 182 -5.61 3.24 -1.92
C LEU A 182 -5.19 2.31 -3.07
N MET A 183 -5.78 1.12 -3.15
CA MET A 183 -5.50 0.16 -4.22
C MET A 183 -6.06 0.61 -5.57
N GLU A 184 -7.23 1.27 -5.59
CA GLU A 184 -7.78 1.89 -6.79
C GLU A 184 -6.89 3.01 -7.30
N LYS A 185 -6.46 3.92 -6.42
CA LYS A 185 -5.55 5.00 -6.81
C LYS A 185 -4.22 4.45 -7.31
N TRP A 186 -3.69 3.41 -6.67
CA TRP A 186 -2.50 2.71 -7.15
C TRP A 186 -2.70 2.14 -8.55
N ALA A 187 -3.81 1.44 -8.79
CA ALA A 187 -4.13 0.84 -10.09
C ALA A 187 -4.41 1.90 -11.19
N GLU A 188 -4.88 3.09 -10.83
CA GLU A 188 -4.98 4.23 -11.74
C GLU A 188 -3.58 4.74 -12.12
N LEU A 189 -2.71 4.94 -11.11
CA LEU A 189 -1.35 5.44 -11.30
C LEU A 189 -0.46 4.47 -12.09
N THR A 190 -0.73 3.17 -12.07
CA THR A 190 0.00 2.22 -12.94
C THR A 190 -0.33 2.37 -14.43
N LYS A 191 -1.47 2.97 -14.78
CA LYS A 191 -1.86 3.28 -16.17
C LYS A 191 -1.34 4.63 -16.65
N MET A 192 -1.08 5.56 -15.73
CA MET A 192 -0.70 6.94 -16.04
C MET A 192 0.81 7.12 -16.07
N GLN A 193 1.38 7.58 -17.20
CA GLN A 193 2.83 7.72 -17.35
C GLN A 193 3.44 8.92 -16.59
N MET A 194 2.67 9.96 -16.27
CA MET A 194 3.20 11.25 -15.81
C MET A 194 3.18 11.50 -14.29
N GLN A 195 2.71 10.55 -13.45
CA GLN A 195 2.57 10.75 -11.99
C GLN A 195 3.44 9.80 -11.15
N MET A 196 4.72 9.64 -11.51
CA MET A 196 5.63 8.70 -10.84
C MET A 196 5.91 9.02 -9.36
N ARG A 197 5.93 10.30 -8.97
CA ARG A 197 6.12 10.70 -7.56
C ARG A 197 4.96 10.20 -6.70
N ASN A 198 3.72 10.33 -7.19
CA ASN A 198 2.53 9.85 -6.51
C ASN A 198 2.52 8.31 -6.42
N LEU A 199 2.93 7.63 -7.49
CA LEU A 199 3.02 6.16 -7.50
C LEU A 199 3.94 5.63 -6.39
N LYS A 200 5.12 6.25 -6.20
CA LYS A 200 6.04 5.86 -5.12
C LYS A 200 5.39 6.05 -3.74
N THR A 201 4.81 7.22 -3.48
CA THR A 201 4.14 7.52 -2.20
C THR A 201 3.00 6.54 -1.91
N VAL A 202 2.13 6.28 -2.89
CA VAL A 202 1.01 5.33 -2.75
C VAL A 202 1.53 3.91 -2.52
N THR A 203 2.58 3.49 -3.23
CA THR A 203 3.19 2.17 -3.03
C THR A 203 3.76 2.03 -1.63
N THR A 204 4.46 3.05 -1.12
CA THR A 204 4.99 3.04 0.25
C THR A 204 3.86 2.96 1.29
N ALA A 205 2.77 3.70 1.10
CA ALA A 205 1.59 3.61 1.96
C ALA A 205 0.99 2.19 1.96
N ILE A 206 0.86 1.55 0.79
CA ILE A 206 0.37 0.17 0.69
C ILE A 206 1.26 -0.80 1.47
N VAL A 207 2.59 -0.68 1.32
CA VAL A 207 3.54 -1.54 2.03
C VAL A 207 3.42 -1.37 3.54
N TYR A 208 3.32 -0.13 4.03
CA TYR A 208 3.14 0.15 5.45
C TYR A 208 1.80 -0.32 5.97
N LEU A 209 0.71 -0.16 5.21
CA LEU A 209 -0.61 -0.68 5.60
C LEU A 209 -0.58 -2.19 5.80
N PHE A 210 0.06 -2.94 4.90
CA PHE A 210 0.15 -4.40 5.03
C PHE A 210 1.15 -4.87 6.08
N THR A 211 2.19 -4.09 6.34
CA THR A 211 3.16 -4.37 7.41
C THR A 211 2.51 -4.15 8.78
N SER A 212 1.82 -3.03 8.97
CA SER A 212 1.21 -2.65 10.25
C SER A 212 -0.12 -3.33 10.51
N GLN A 213 -0.89 -3.65 9.46
CA GLN A 213 -2.19 -4.33 9.56
C GLN A 213 -2.28 -5.53 8.58
N PRO A 214 -1.59 -6.65 8.87
CA PRO A 214 -1.59 -7.86 8.04
C PRO A 214 -2.98 -8.41 7.69
N VAL A 215 -3.98 -8.16 8.55
CA VAL A 215 -5.38 -8.60 8.36
C VAL A 215 -5.99 -8.02 7.08
N MET A 216 -5.52 -6.88 6.60
CA MET A 216 -6.04 -6.25 5.38
C MET A 216 -5.68 -7.04 4.11
N LEU A 217 -4.61 -7.84 4.12
CA LEU A 217 -4.19 -8.65 2.97
C LEU A 217 -5.23 -9.71 2.58
N ASP A 218 -5.98 -10.25 3.56
CA ASP A 218 -7.01 -11.26 3.31
C ASP A 218 -8.17 -10.75 2.44
N GLN A 219 -8.32 -9.43 2.33
CA GLN A 219 -9.40 -8.80 1.59
C GLN A 219 -9.05 -8.60 0.10
N LEU A 220 -7.75 -8.55 -0.23
CA LEU A 220 -7.29 -8.29 -1.60
C LEU A 220 -7.77 -9.31 -2.64
N PRO A 221 -7.87 -10.63 -2.35
CA PRO A 221 -8.39 -11.59 -3.31
C PRO A 221 -9.85 -11.34 -3.65
N GLN A 222 -10.69 -11.08 -2.65
CA GLN A 222 -12.13 -10.83 -2.83
C GLN A 222 -12.38 -9.53 -3.63
N LEU A 223 -11.51 -8.54 -3.47
CA LEU A 223 -11.58 -7.27 -4.17
C LEU A 223 -10.94 -7.30 -5.57
N GLY A 224 -10.36 -8.44 -5.99
CA GLY A 224 -9.81 -8.63 -7.33
C GLY A 224 -8.56 -7.78 -7.63
N TYR A 225 -7.81 -7.36 -6.61
CA TYR A 225 -6.59 -6.57 -6.82
C TYR A 225 -5.35 -7.42 -7.14
N ILE A 226 -5.35 -8.71 -6.78
CA ILE A 226 -4.20 -9.60 -7.02
C ILE A 226 -3.82 -9.66 -8.52
N PRO A 227 -4.75 -9.90 -9.47
CA PRO A 227 -4.41 -9.91 -10.89
C PRO A 227 -3.88 -8.56 -11.39
N LYS A 228 -4.38 -7.44 -10.84
CA LYS A 228 -3.92 -6.08 -11.19
C LYS A 228 -2.46 -5.86 -10.80
N VAL A 229 -2.06 -6.35 -9.62
CA VAL A 229 -0.66 -6.27 -9.14
C VAL A 229 0.28 -7.01 -10.09
N PHE A 230 -0.05 -8.26 -10.44
CA PHE A 230 0.80 -9.05 -11.34
C PHE A 230 0.82 -8.51 -12.77
N THR A 231 -0.30 -7.99 -13.28
CA THR A 231 -0.36 -7.35 -14.61
C THR A 231 0.56 -6.13 -14.68
N ALA A 232 0.62 -5.33 -13.61
CA ALA A 232 1.49 -4.17 -13.52
C ALA A 232 3.00 -4.51 -13.55
N MET A 233 3.39 -5.75 -13.21
CA MET A 233 4.79 -6.19 -13.29
C MET A 233 5.30 -6.28 -14.73
N SER A 234 4.41 -6.39 -15.72
CA SER A 234 4.76 -6.45 -17.14
C SER A 234 4.76 -5.08 -17.84
N HIS A 235 4.62 -3.99 -17.08
CA HIS A 235 4.54 -2.64 -17.62
C HIS A 235 5.90 -2.12 -18.13
N ARG A 236 5.91 -1.36 -19.23
CA ARG A 236 7.14 -0.86 -19.88
C ARG A 236 7.91 0.17 -19.06
N ASN A 237 7.23 0.93 -18.21
CA ASN A 237 7.84 1.91 -17.32
C ASN A 237 8.32 1.24 -16.03
N ASN A 238 9.64 1.14 -15.83
CA ASN A 238 10.32 0.48 -14.73
C ASN A 238 9.83 0.87 -13.32
N ALA A 239 9.28 2.08 -13.14
CA ALA A 239 8.69 2.48 -11.86
C ALA A 239 7.46 1.65 -11.49
N VAL A 240 6.65 1.25 -12.46
CA VAL A 240 5.40 0.49 -12.27
C VAL A 240 5.69 -0.97 -11.84
N PRO A 241 6.56 -1.74 -12.53
CA PRO A 241 6.95 -3.06 -12.05
C PRO A 241 7.67 -3.02 -10.70
N ARG A 242 8.50 -2.00 -10.44
CA ARG A 242 9.14 -1.82 -9.13
C ARG A 242 8.11 -1.69 -8.02
N SER A 243 7.10 -0.85 -8.23
CA SER A 243 5.99 -0.68 -7.30
C SER A 243 5.17 -1.96 -7.12
N ALA A 244 4.84 -2.64 -8.22
CA ALA A 244 4.08 -3.89 -8.19
C ALA A 244 4.81 -5.00 -7.41
N ILE A 245 6.13 -5.10 -7.55
CA ILE A 245 6.95 -6.05 -6.79
C ILE A 245 6.94 -5.75 -5.29
N GLN A 246 7.00 -4.48 -4.90
CA GLN A 246 6.95 -4.12 -3.47
C GLN A 246 5.62 -4.55 -2.84
N VAL A 247 4.51 -4.40 -3.56
CA VAL A 247 3.19 -4.87 -3.12
C VAL A 247 3.13 -6.41 -3.13
N ALA A 248 3.61 -7.05 -4.19
CA ALA A 248 3.66 -8.51 -4.30
C ALA A 248 4.52 -9.17 -3.22
N HIS A 249 5.58 -8.51 -2.77
CA HIS A 249 6.41 -8.99 -1.67
C HIS A 249 5.63 -9.06 -0.36
N GLN A 250 4.78 -8.06 -0.06
CA GLN A 250 3.93 -8.08 1.13
C GLN A 250 2.90 -9.21 1.10
N LEU A 251 2.40 -9.55 -0.10
CA LEU A 251 1.53 -10.71 -0.30
C LEU A 251 2.25 -12.03 -0.03
N ALA A 252 3.53 -12.14 -0.37
CA ALA A 252 4.31 -13.37 -0.24
C ALA A 252 4.89 -13.59 1.18
N HIS A 253 5.17 -12.51 1.93
CA HIS A 253 5.78 -12.59 3.26
C HIS A 253 4.81 -13.06 4.36
N ASN A 254 3.49 -12.98 4.14
CA ASN A 254 2.48 -13.34 5.13
C ASN A 254 2.03 -14.82 5.00
N GLU A 255 2.92 -15.75 5.35
CA GLU A 255 2.74 -17.21 5.23
C GLU A 255 1.63 -17.83 6.13
N VAL A 256 1.00 -17.05 7.01
CA VAL A 256 0.23 -17.60 8.14
C VAL A 256 -1.27 -17.81 7.87
N ARG A 257 -1.82 -17.47 6.68
CA ARG A 257 -3.29 -17.52 6.46
C ARG A 257 -3.78 -18.53 5.40
N PRO A 258 -4.62 -19.52 5.77
CA PRO A 258 -5.15 -20.54 4.86
C PRO A 258 -5.94 -20.01 3.66
N THR A 259 -6.58 -18.85 3.80
CA THR A 259 -7.37 -18.16 2.76
C THR A 259 -6.56 -17.74 1.54
N MET A 260 -5.26 -17.45 1.70
CA MET A 260 -4.33 -17.13 0.62
C MET A 260 -3.88 -18.38 -0.16
N ARG A 261 -3.92 -19.58 0.44
CA ARG A 261 -3.58 -20.85 -0.24
C ARG A 261 -4.60 -21.26 -1.31
N LEU A 262 -5.88 -20.96 -1.10
CA LEU A 262 -6.95 -21.28 -2.07
C LEU A 262 -6.96 -20.29 -3.24
N HIS A 263 -6.69 -19.02 -2.99
CA HIS A 263 -6.61 -18.00 -4.04
C HIS A 263 -5.29 -18.04 -4.82
N SER A 264 -4.19 -18.47 -4.21
CA SER A 264 -2.93 -18.80 -4.91
C SER A 264 -3.13 -19.80 -6.05
N LYS A 265 -4.01 -20.81 -5.87
CA LYS A 265 -4.37 -21.80 -6.90
C LYS A 265 -5.21 -21.20 -8.04
N SER A 266 -6.14 -20.29 -7.73
CA SER A 266 -6.97 -19.59 -8.73
C SER A 266 -6.18 -18.52 -9.50
N VAL A 267 -5.29 -17.80 -8.81
CA VAL A 267 -4.33 -16.84 -9.40
C VAL A 267 -3.31 -17.58 -10.27
N HIS A 268 -2.85 -18.77 -9.86
CA HIS A 268 -2.04 -19.67 -10.69
C HIS A 268 -2.74 -20.05 -11.99
N ALA A 269 -4.03 -20.42 -11.94
CA ALA A 269 -4.80 -20.77 -13.14
C ALA A 269 -4.96 -19.58 -14.11
N HIS A 270 -5.12 -18.36 -13.60
CA HIS A 270 -5.27 -17.15 -14.42
C HIS A 270 -3.94 -16.62 -14.99
N VAL A 271 -2.83 -16.80 -14.26
CA VAL A 271 -1.47 -16.50 -14.74
C VAL A 271 -1.04 -17.51 -15.83
N LEU A 272 -1.46 -18.77 -15.71
CA LEU A 272 -1.22 -19.81 -16.71
C LEU A 272 -2.09 -19.64 -17.97
N SER A 273 -3.30 -19.07 -17.87
CA SER A 273 -4.18 -18.88 -19.04
C SER A 273 -3.81 -17.71 -19.94
N ASN A 274 -3.16 -16.67 -19.41
CA ASN A 274 -2.94 -15.40 -20.12
C ASN A 274 -1.53 -15.22 -20.72
N ASN A 275 -0.64 -16.23 -20.69
CA ASN A 275 0.70 -16.16 -21.29
C ASN A 275 1.54 -14.90 -20.91
N ALA A 276 1.21 -14.23 -19.80
CA ALA A 276 1.70 -12.88 -19.49
C ALA A 276 2.97 -12.85 -18.65
N VAL A 277 3.59 -14.00 -18.36
CA VAL A 277 4.82 -14.09 -17.56
C VAL A 277 5.90 -14.99 -18.21
N PRO A 278 6.52 -14.58 -19.35
CA PRO A 278 7.81 -15.18 -19.73
C PRO A 278 9.00 -14.20 -19.73
N GLY A 279 8.77 -12.88 -19.87
CA GLY A 279 9.85 -11.89 -20.06
C GLY A 279 10.01 -10.83 -18.95
N SER A 280 8.92 -10.39 -18.34
CA SER A 280 8.90 -9.24 -17.43
C SER A 280 9.51 -9.53 -16.06
N ALA A 281 9.29 -10.70 -15.47
CA ALA A 281 9.85 -11.04 -14.16
C ALA A 281 11.40 -11.02 -14.14
N ILE A 282 12.03 -11.40 -15.26
CA ILE A 282 13.50 -11.40 -15.42
C ILE A 282 14.01 -10.02 -15.81
N GLN A 283 13.30 -9.30 -16.68
CA GLN A 283 13.62 -7.91 -17.01
C GLN A 283 13.54 -6.98 -15.79
N VAL A 284 12.69 -7.31 -14.83
CA VAL A 284 12.50 -6.53 -13.60
C VAL A 284 13.45 -6.95 -12.47
N ALA A 285 13.81 -8.25 -12.36
CA ALA A 285 14.96 -8.67 -11.54
C ALA A 285 16.27 -8.02 -12.01
N HIS A 286 16.41 -7.83 -13.33
CA HIS A 286 17.53 -7.15 -13.98
C HIS A 286 17.55 -5.62 -13.75
N GLN A 287 16.40 -4.95 -13.64
CA GLN A 287 16.32 -3.51 -13.36
C GLN A 287 16.52 -3.15 -11.89
N LEU A 288 16.21 -4.06 -10.96
CA LEU A 288 16.44 -3.87 -9.52
C LEU A 288 17.90 -4.05 -9.10
N ALA A 289 18.72 -4.72 -9.92
CA ALA A 289 20.16 -4.86 -9.72
C ALA A 289 20.94 -3.55 -10.02
N HIS A 290 20.30 -2.53 -10.59
CA HIS A 290 20.93 -1.26 -10.99
C HIS A 290 21.05 -0.21 -9.86
N ASN A 291 20.60 -0.50 -8.63
CA ASN A 291 20.80 0.39 -7.48
C ASN A 291 22.02 -0.08 -6.67
N GLU A 292 23.19 0.50 -6.97
CA GLU A 292 24.48 0.18 -6.35
C GLU A 292 24.57 0.47 -4.82
N ASN A 293 23.48 0.82 -4.14
CA ASN A 293 23.56 1.33 -2.77
C ASN A 293 22.58 0.76 -1.74
N ASN A 294 21.99 -0.42 -1.96
CA ASN A 294 21.54 -1.21 -0.81
C ASN A 294 21.22 -2.65 -1.21
N ALA A 295 21.76 -3.58 -0.41
CA ALA A 295 21.49 -5.02 -0.35
C ALA A 295 20.57 -5.58 -1.46
N VAL A 296 21.16 -6.42 -2.31
CA VAL A 296 20.46 -7.37 -3.21
C VAL A 296 19.17 -7.82 -2.52
N PRO A 297 17.98 -7.53 -3.09
CA PRO A 297 16.76 -7.66 -2.32
C PRO A 297 16.51 -9.15 -2.09
N ARG A 298 16.83 -9.61 -0.88
CA ARG A 298 16.50 -10.93 -0.33
C ARG A 298 15.05 -11.32 -0.64
N SER A 299 14.17 -10.34 -0.86
CA SER A 299 12.79 -10.50 -1.29
C SER A 299 12.58 -11.15 -2.66
N ALA A 300 13.40 -10.89 -3.69
CA ALA A 300 13.25 -11.54 -5.00
C ALA A 300 13.67 -13.02 -4.96
N ILE A 301 14.71 -13.31 -4.17
CA ILE A 301 15.21 -14.66 -3.92
C ILE A 301 14.23 -15.44 -3.02
N GLN A 302 13.62 -14.78 -2.04
CA GLN A 302 12.64 -15.38 -1.14
C GLN A 302 11.30 -15.68 -1.84
N VAL A 303 10.87 -14.82 -2.77
CA VAL A 303 9.71 -15.09 -3.64
C VAL A 303 9.99 -16.28 -4.56
N ALA A 304 11.19 -16.37 -5.16
CA ALA A 304 11.58 -17.53 -5.95
C ALA A 304 11.66 -18.82 -5.11
N HIS A 305 12.15 -18.73 -3.87
CA HIS A 305 12.22 -19.82 -2.90
C HIS A 305 10.82 -20.31 -2.48
N GLN A 306 9.87 -19.40 -2.25
CA GLN A 306 8.48 -19.72 -1.89
C GLN A 306 7.68 -20.28 -3.07
N LEU A 307 7.97 -19.84 -4.30
CA LEU A 307 7.39 -20.41 -5.52
C LEU A 307 7.94 -21.82 -5.81
N ALA A 308 9.19 -22.11 -5.46
CA ALA A 308 9.80 -23.43 -5.60
C ALA A 308 9.28 -24.46 -4.57
N HIS A 309 8.80 -24.00 -3.41
CA HIS A 309 8.22 -24.86 -2.37
C HIS A 309 6.79 -25.36 -2.68
N ASN A 310 6.08 -24.72 -3.62
CA ASN A 310 4.75 -25.15 -4.05
C ASN A 310 4.88 -25.87 -5.41
N GLU A 311 4.60 -27.18 -5.42
CA GLU A 311 4.80 -28.08 -6.57
C GLU A 311 4.16 -27.56 -7.87
N VAL A 312 4.95 -26.90 -8.74
CA VAL A 312 4.54 -26.59 -10.11
C VAL A 312 5.72 -26.81 -11.07
N ARG A 313 5.92 -28.09 -11.45
CA ARG A 313 6.94 -28.55 -12.43
C ARG A 313 7.01 -27.72 -13.73
N PRO A 314 5.91 -27.19 -14.32
CA PRO A 314 5.98 -26.37 -15.54
C PRO A 314 6.54 -24.96 -15.34
N THR A 315 6.27 -24.34 -14.20
CA THR A 315 6.61 -22.93 -13.92
C THR A 315 8.10 -22.77 -13.66
N ILE A 316 8.71 -23.68 -12.90
CA ILE A 316 10.17 -23.71 -12.64
C ILE A 316 10.95 -23.87 -13.96
N ARG A 317 10.44 -24.70 -14.89
CA ARG A 317 11.04 -24.94 -16.20
C ARG A 317 11.04 -23.70 -17.10
N LEU A 318 9.98 -22.90 -17.07
CA LEU A 318 9.87 -21.63 -17.82
C LEU A 318 10.76 -20.53 -17.23
N HIS A 319 10.84 -20.42 -15.90
CA HIS A 319 11.71 -19.47 -15.21
C HIS A 319 13.18 -19.74 -15.53
N PHE A 320 13.61 -21.00 -15.54
CA PHE A 320 15.00 -21.34 -15.81
C PHE A 320 15.35 -21.31 -17.32
N LYS A 321 14.39 -21.55 -18.24
CA LYS A 321 14.60 -21.36 -19.69
C LYS A 321 14.91 -19.91 -20.06
N SER A 322 14.28 -18.96 -19.36
CA SER A 322 14.49 -17.53 -19.60
C SER A 322 15.79 -17.03 -18.93
N VAL A 323 16.16 -17.56 -17.75
CA VAL A 323 17.51 -17.40 -17.18
C VAL A 323 18.59 -17.99 -18.10
N HIS A 324 18.36 -19.18 -18.65
CA HIS A 324 19.24 -19.83 -19.62
C HIS A 324 19.45 -18.99 -20.89
N GLY A 325 18.37 -18.42 -21.45
CA GLY A 325 18.46 -17.55 -22.64
C GLY A 325 19.35 -16.30 -22.44
N HIS A 326 19.47 -15.79 -21.20
CA HIS A 326 20.31 -14.64 -20.87
C HIS A 326 21.75 -14.99 -20.46
N VAL A 327 22.01 -16.24 -20.03
CA VAL A 327 23.35 -16.69 -19.63
C VAL A 327 24.12 -17.31 -20.80
N SER A 328 23.43 -17.87 -21.80
CA SER A 328 24.04 -18.53 -22.95
C SER A 328 24.50 -17.57 -24.06
N SER A 329 24.11 -16.28 -24.01
CA SER A 329 24.72 -15.25 -24.85
C SER A 329 26.02 -14.74 -24.21
N GLU A 330 27.09 -14.58 -24.98
CA GLU A 330 28.40 -14.04 -24.54
C GLU A 330 28.33 -12.63 -23.88
N GLN A 331 27.13 -12.05 -23.75
CA GLN A 331 26.82 -10.78 -23.11
C GLN A 331 26.01 -10.93 -21.82
N CYS A 332 26.29 -11.93 -20.97
CA CYS A 332 25.68 -12.00 -19.64
C CYS A 332 26.20 -10.85 -18.75
N ARG A 333 25.47 -9.72 -18.71
CA ARG A 333 25.86 -8.54 -17.91
C ARG A 333 25.84 -8.77 -16.38
N PHE A 334 25.24 -9.86 -15.87
CA PHE A 334 24.98 -10.06 -14.43
C PHE A 334 25.10 -11.54 -13.94
N PRO A 335 26.28 -12.16 -13.99
CA PRO A 335 26.47 -13.59 -13.69
C PRO A 335 26.27 -13.98 -12.22
N ARG A 336 26.52 -13.09 -11.24
CA ARG A 336 26.44 -13.41 -9.80
C ARG A 336 25.01 -13.70 -9.32
N SER A 337 24.02 -12.94 -9.78
CA SER A 337 22.62 -13.11 -9.38
C SER A 337 22.02 -14.40 -9.95
N ALA A 338 22.37 -14.74 -11.20
CA ALA A 338 21.95 -16.00 -11.83
C ALA A 338 22.52 -17.22 -11.08
N ILE A 339 23.79 -17.15 -10.68
CA ILE A 339 24.46 -18.19 -9.88
C ILE A 339 23.79 -18.36 -8.51
N GLN A 340 23.41 -17.26 -7.84
CA GLN A 340 22.74 -17.34 -6.54
C GLN A 340 21.34 -17.99 -6.64
N VAL A 341 20.57 -17.68 -7.68
CA VAL A 341 19.27 -18.32 -7.92
C VAL A 341 19.45 -19.82 -8.19
N ALA A 342 20.41 -20.18 -9.06
CA ALA A 342 20.71 -21.58 -9.35
C ALA A 342 21.18 -22.35 -8.10
N HIS A 343 22.01 -21.73 -7.25
CA HIS A 343 22.44 -22.30 -5.97
C HIS A 343 21.27 -22.60 -5.06
N GLN A 344 20.33 -21.66 -4.87
CA GLN A 344 19.15 -21.87 -4.03
C GLN A 344 18.22 -22.95 -4.59
N LEU A 345 18.02 -23.00 -5.91
CA LEU A 345 17.21 -24.05 -6.55
C LEU A 345 17.85 -25.44 -6.43
N ALA A 346 19.18 -25.53 -6.43
CA ALA A 346 19.91 -26.78 -6.24
C ALA A 346 19.75 -27.39 -4.82
N HIS A 347 19.08 -26.70 -3.89
CA HIS A 347 18.72 -27.28 -2.58
C HIS A 347 17.41 -28.09 -2.62
N ASN A 348 16.70 -28.10 -3.76
CA ASN A 348 15.41 -28.78 -3.90
C ASN A 348 15.47 -29.81 -5.05
N GLU A 349 15.22 -31.07 -4.72
CA GLU A 349 15.29 -32.22 -5.66
C GLU A 349 14.38 -32.07 -6.89
N ILE A 350 13.17 -31.52 -6.70
CA ILE A 350 12.21 -31.31 -7.80
C ILE A 350 12.73 -30.24 -8.76
N CYS A 351 13.45 -29.25 -8.22
CA CYS A 351 14.07 -28.20 -9.02
C CYS A 351 15.27 -28.75 -9.82
N ILE A 352 16.09 -29.62 -9.23
CA ILE A 352 17.22 -30.26 -9.92
C ILE A 352 16.75 -31.04 -11.15
N ARG A 353 15.71 -31.87 -11.01
CA ARG A 353 15.11 -32.59 -12.16
C ARG A 353 14.57 -31.66 -13.24
N SER A 354 14.00 -30.53 -12.84
CA SER A 354 13.48 -29.52 -13.79
C SER A 354 14.61 -28.74 -14.49
N MET A 355 15.71 -28.49 -13.77
CA MET A 355 16.93 -27.87 -14.27
C MET A 355 17.69 -28.80 -15.22
N ALA A 356 17.69 -30.11 -14.97
CA ALA A 356 18.27 -31.12 -15.84
C ALA A 356 17.67 -31.12 -17.25
N GLN A 357 16.40 -30.74 -17.40
CA GLN A 357 15.69 -30.68 -18.68
C GLN A 357 16.03 -29.43 -19.52
N ILE A 358 17.06 -28.66 -19.14
CA ILE A 358 17.51 -27.40 -19.75
C ILE A 358 19.04 -27.36 -19.69
N GLU A 359 19.72 -26.71 -20.64
CA GLU A 359 21.20 -26.58 -20.72
C GLU A 359 21.83 -25.69 -19.62
N CYS A 360 21.56 -26.01 -18.36
CA CYS A 360 21.94 -25.21 -17.19
C CYS A 360 23.45 -25.26 -16.85
N ILE A 361 24.13 -26.35 -17.18
CA ILE A 361 25.56 -26.54 -16.86
C ILE A 361 26.46 -25.62 -17.69
N GLY A 362 26.16 -25.47 -18.98
CA GLY A 362 26.90 -24.56 -19.87
C GLY A 362 26.76 -23.11 -19.42
N ALA A 363 25.56 -22.72 -19.03
CA ALA A 363 25.26 -21.41 -18.47
C ALA A 363 26.04 -21.12 -17.17
N LEU A 364 26.07 -22.07 -16.23
CA LEU A 364 26.85 -21.93 -14.99
C LEU A 364 28.35 -21.82 -15.27
N LYS A 365 28.89 -22.61 -16.21
CA LYS A 365 30.29 -22.52 -16.65
C LYS A 365 30.63 -21.15 -17.22
N VAL A 366 29.78 -20.56 -18.06
CA VAL A 366 29.97 -19.19 -18.59
C VAL A 366 29.94 -18.16 -17.46
N GLY A 367 29.01 -18.29 -16.52
CA GLY A 367 28.94 -17.42 -15.34
C GLY A 367 30.19 -17.48 -14.45
N MET A 368 30.76 -18.68 -14.25
CA MET A 368 32.00 -18.89 -13.51
C MET A 368 33.22 -18.26 -14.20
N LYS A 369 33.26 -18.27 -15.55
CA LYS A 369 34.31 -17.58 -16.32
C LYS A 369 34.22 -16.06 -16.20
N ALA A 370 33.01 -15.52 -16.15
CA ALA A 370 32.77 -14.08 -16.12
C ALA A 370 33.13 -13.44 -14.76
N ARG A 371 32.94 -14.16 -13.63
CA ARG A 371 33.08 -13.60 -12.28
C ARG A 371 33.70 -14.59 -11.27
N ARG A 372 34.93 -14.31 -10.86
CA ARG A 372 35.72 -15.17 -9.93
C ARG A 372 35.16 -15.24 -8.50
N ASP A 373 34.52 -14.17 -8.03
CA ASP A 373 33.89 -14.05 -6.71
C ASP A 373 32.68 -14.98 -6.50
N SER A 374 32.16 -15.57 -7.58
CA SER A 374 30.93 -16.37 -7.60
C SER A 374 31.19 -17.86 -7.90
N ILE A 375 32.46 -18.23 -8.12
CA ILE A 375 32.90 -19.61 -8.39
C ILE A 375 32.52 -20.55 -7.23
N ALA A 376 32.66 -20.10 -5.98
CA ALA A 376 32.32 -20.90 -4.80
C ALA A 376 30.85 -21.34 -4.78
N LEU A 377 29.94 -20.39 -5.04
CA LEU A 377 28.49 -20.62 -5.06
C LEU A 377 28.07 -21.49 -6.23
N ALA A 378 28.67 -21.27 -7.41
CA ALA A 378 28.40 -22.08 -8.59
C ALA A 378 28.90 -23.53 -8.42
N ALA A 379 30.10 -23.71 -7.84
CA ALA A 379 30.64 -25.04 -7.55
C ALA A 379 29.79 -25.80 -6.53
N GLU A 380 29.28 -25.13 -5.49
CA GLU A 380 28.38 -25.76 -4.53
C GLU A 380 27.03 -26.15 -5.16
N ALA A 381 26.50 -25.30 -6.05
CA ALA A 381 25.29 -25.63 -6.81
C ALA A 381 25.51 -26.87 -7.70
N LEU A 382 26.63 -26.92 -8.43
CA LEU A 382 27.02 -28.07 -9.26
C LEU A 382 27.18 -29.33 -8.41
N GLY A 383 27.82 -29.24 -7.23
CA GLY A 383 27.94 -30.35 -6.28
C GLY A 383 26.60 -30.97 -5.92
N LYS A 384 25.65 -30.14 -5.47
CA LYS A 384 24.31 -30.59 -5.10
C LYS A 384 23.52 -31.17 -6.27
N MET A 385 23.75 -30.66 -7.48
CA MET A 385 23.12 -31.15 -8.69
C MET A 385 23.67 -32.52 -9.12
N PHE A 386 24.98 -32.76 -8.99
CA PHE A 386 25.61 -34.04 -9.35
C PHE A 386 25.50 -35.10 -8.25
N ASP A 387 25.38 -34.72 -6.97
CA ASP A 387 25.11 -35.62 -5.84
C ASP A 387 23.83 -36.46 -6.03
N LYS A 388 22.93 -36.04 -6.92
CA LYS A 388 21.65 -36.71 -7.20
C LYS A 388 21.70 -37.67 -8.40
N GLY A 389 22.80 -37.74 -9.15
CA GLY A 389 23.02 -38.75 -10.19
C GLY A 389 22.09 -38.68 -11.41
N GLU A 390 21.56 -37.50 -11.75
CA GLU A 390 20.69 -37.33 -12.93
C GLU A 390 21.51 -37.41 -14.24
N GLU A 391 21.24 -38.41 -15.09
CA GLU A 391 22.02 -38.71 -16.32
C GLU A 391 22.06 -37.53 -17.32
N GLU A 392 20.98 -36.76 -17.41
CA GLU A 392 20.88 -35.60 -18.30
C GLU A 392 21.86 -34.47 -17.91
N LEU A 393 22.11 -34.28 -16.61
CA LEU A 393 23.10 -33.32 -16.14
C LEU A 393 24.53 -33.78 -16.44
N VAL A 394 24.79 -35.08 -16.35
CA VAL A 394 26.08 -35.68 -16.72
C VAL A 394 26.33 -35.50 -18.23
N SER A 395 25.31 -35.76 -19.06
CA SER A 395 25.37 -35.52 -20.50
C SER A 395 25.70 -34.06 -20.85
N GLN A 396 25.06 -33.10 -20.17
CA GLN A 396 25.36 -31.68 -20.33
C GLN A 396 26.77 -31.31 -19.87
N ALA A 397 27.27 -31.90 -18.77
CA ALA A 397 28.62 -31.64 -18.27
C ALA A 397 29.70 -32.11 -19.26
N LEU A 398 29.48 -33.25 -19.91
CA LEU A 398 30.34 -33.77 -20.98
C LEU A 398 30.26 -32.88 -22.23
N LYS A 399 29.06 -32.54 -22.69
CA LYS A 399 28.82 -31.68 -23.87
C LYS A 399 29.47 -30.30 -23.72
N THR A 400 29.59 -29.80 -22.49
CA THR A 400 30.08 -28.45 -22.20
C THR A 400 31.53 -28.42 -21.72
N ASP A 401 32.28 -29.54 -21.75
CA ASP A 401 33.64 -29.66 -21.22
C ASP A 401 33.78 -29.11 -19.78
N LEU A 402 32.85 -29.45 -18.89
CA LEU A 402 32.86 -28.94 -17.52
C LEU A 402 34.08 -29.48 -16.74
N VAL A 403 34.41 -30.76 -16.89
CA VAL A 403 35.52 -31.41 -16.15
C VAL A 403 36.88 -30.75 -16.47
N PRO A 404 37.30 -30.56 -17.74
CA PRO A 404 38.53 -29.82 -18.05
C PRO A 404 38.54 -28.38 -17.52
N PHE A 405 37.37 -27.74 -17.43
CA PHE A 405 37.25 -26.39 -16.88
C PHE A 405 37.45 -26.34 -15.36
N LEU A 406 36.86 -27.28 -14.62
CA LEU A 406 37.05 -27.38 -13.17
C LEU A 406 38.49 -27.76 -12.79
N LEU A 407 39.14 -28.64 -13.57
CA LEU A 407 40.55 -28.98 -13.39
C LEU A 407 41.48 -27.77 -13.59
N LYS A 408 41.23 -26.96 -14.62
CA LYS A 408 41.96 -25.69 -14.83
C LYS A 408 41.75 -24.68 -13.70
N LEU A 409 40.56 -24.65 -13.09
CA LEU A 409 40.29 -23.80 -11.92
C LEU A 409 41.05 -24.28 -10.66
N LEU A 410 41.29 -25.58 -10.53
CA LEU A 410 42.09 -26.16 -9.45
C LEU A 410 43.59 -25.85 -9.59
N GLU A 411 44.10 -25.84 -10.82
CA GLU A 411 45.50 -25.51 -11.14
C GLU A 411 45.80 -24.01 -10.96
N ALA A 412 44.86 -23.12 -11.30
CA ALA A 412 45.10 -21.67 -11.38
C ALA A 412 45.17 -20.89 -10.05
N GLY A 413 45.10 -21.57 -8.89
CA GLY A 413 45.24 -20.94 -7.56
C GLY A 413 44.10 -19.98 -7.17
N LEU A 414 43.26 -20.37 -6.20
CA LEU A 414 42.20 -19.55 -5.60
C LEU A 414 42.76 -18.52 -4.57
N GLU A 415 43.77 -17.74 -4.95
CA GLU A 415 44.57 -16.92 -4.00
C GLU A 415 43.88 -15.64 -3.45
N ALA A 416 42.58 -15.44 -3.69
CA ALA A 416 41.87 -14.25 -3.20
C ALA A 416 40.49 -14.53 -2.59
N ILE A 417 40.26 -15.73 -2.04
CA ILE A 417 38.99 -16.12 -1.44
C ILE A 417 39.24 -16.60 -0.02
N ASP A 418 38.46 -16.08 0.94
CA ASP A 418 38.52 -16.50 2.34
C ASP A 418 38.39 -18.03 2.46
N ASN A 419 39.45 -18.63 3.01
CA ASN A 419 39.63 -20.06 3.30
C ASN A 419 39.82 -21.03 2.10
N PRO A 420 40.99 -20.97 1.42
CA PRO A 420 41.32 -21.77 0.23
C PRO A 420 41.26 -23.29 0.41
N TRP A 421 41.53 -23.79 1.63
CA TRP A 421 41.64 -25.22 1.92
C TRP A 421 40.30 -25.96 1.93
N GLN A 422 39.25 -25.34 2.46
CA GLN A 422 37.91 -25.93 2.45
C GLN A 422 37.35 -26.08 1.03
N GLN A 423 37.77 -25.20 0.11
CA GLN A 423 37.25 -25.18 -1.25
C GLN A 423 38.01 -26.14 -2.18
N LYS A 424 39.34 -26.29 -2.02
CA LYS A 424 40.12 -27.36 -2.69
C LYS A 424 39.59 -28.74 -2.33
N LEU A 425 39.27 -28.99 -1.05
CA LEU A 425 38.71 -30.26 -0.57
C LEU A 425 37.29 -30.54 -1.09
N ARG A 426 36.51 -29.50 -1.39
CA ARG A 426 35.14 -29.62 -1.92
C ARG A 426 35.12 -29.86 -3.42
N LEU A 427 36.01 -29.21 -4.17
CA LEU A 427 36.14 -29.42 -5.62
C LEU A 427 36.77 -30.76 -5.98
N SER A 428 37.58 -31.36 -5.11
CA SER A 428 38.13 -32.72 -5.31
C SER A 428 37.14 -33.85 -4.99
N ARG A 429 35.95 -33.52 -4.46
CA ARG A 429 34.87 -34.46 -4.15
C ARG A 429 33.74 -34.46 -5.20
N LEU A 430 33.76 -33.46 -6.08
CA LEU A 430 33.03 -33.41 -7.35
C LEU A 430 33.78 -34.26 -8.38
#